data_AF-F3P9H8-F1
#
_entry.id   AF-F3P9H8-F1
#
_cell.length_a   1.000
_cell.length_b   1.000
_cell.length_c   1.000
_cell.angle_alpha   90.00
_cell.angle_beta   90.00
_cell.angle_gamma   90.00
#
_symmetry.space_group_name_H-M   'P 1'
#
loop_
_entity.id
_entity.type
_entity.pdbx_description
1 polymer ?
#
loop_
_entity_poly.entity_id
_entity_poly.type
_entity_poly.pdbx_seq_one_letter_code
_entity_poly.pdbx_strand_id
1 'polypeptide(L)'
;MNTQGRDLTLGDFFNPSESLKEDLYNVATTSKTKGIGAYLRDSDGVQAELRLENRFTKLTFKAGQANDSKSSDLILRVATYKDGKNDQLIDVLFNEIKPVEIDVSNVNALKIDLIPLDQNGKKFFGSNSLTGVMFDMRLE
;
A
#
# COMPACT_ATOMS: atom_id res chain seq x y z
N MET A 1 6.39 -17.64 7.33
CA MET A 1 5.43 -16.63 7.82
C MET A 1 4.20 -17.34 8.36
N ASN A 2 3.84 -17.15 9.64
CA ASN A 2 2.59 -17.67 10.21
C ASN A 2 1.63 -16.49 10.41
N THR A 3 0.69 -16.33 9.48
CA THR A 3 -0.22 -15.18 9.37
C THR A 3 -1.69 -15.57 9.45
N GLN A 4 -1.97 -16.84 9.73
CA GLN A 4 -3.33 -17.37 9.73
C GLN A 4 -4.21 -16.62 10.75
N GLY A 5 -5.28 -16.00 10.26
CA GLY A 5 -6.32 -15.37 11.09
C GLY A 5 -5.97 -14.01 11.70
N ARG A 6 -4.86 -13.36 11.31
CA ARG A 6 -4.51 -12.01 11.78
C ARG A 6 -4.20 -11.04 10.64
N ASP A 7 -4.30 -9.76 10.94
CA ASP A 7 -3.83 -8.71 10.03
C ASP A 7 -2.30 -8.74 9.93
N LEU A 8 -1.78 -8.46 8.73
CA LEU A 8 -0.35 -8.31 8.48
C LEU A 8 0.16 -7.04 9.14
N THR A 9 1.40 -7.12 9.58
CA THR A 9 2.17 -6.05 10.21
C THR A 9 3.38 -5.72 9.36
N LEU A 10 4.04 -4.59 9.61
CA LEU A 10 5.27 -4.23 8.91
C LEU A 10 6.35 -5.31 9.03
N GLY A 11 6.38 -6.05 10.15
CA GLY A 11 7.32 -7.15 10.39
C GLY A 11 7.08 -8.39 9.53
N ASP A 12 5.93 -8.49 8.85
CA ASP A 12 5.67 -9.55 7.87
C ASP A 12 6.34 -9.26 6.52
N PHE A 13 6.65 -8.00 6.21
CA PHE A 13 7.31 -7.66 4.96
C PHE A 13 8.79 -8.06 4.96
N PHE A 14 9.27 -8.47 3.79
CA PHE A 14 10.65 -8.85 3.57
C PHE A 14 11.51 -7.60 3.42
N ASN A 15 12.36 -7.33 4.42
CA ASN A 15 13.28 -6.18 4.45
C ASN A 15 12.58 -4.85 4.09
N PRO A 16 11.56 -4.43 4.86
CA PRO A 16 10.75 -3.27 4.51
C PRO A 16 11.59 -2.00 4.48
N SER A 17 11.27 -1.10 3.55
CA SER A 17 11.87 0.23 3.51
C SER A 17 11.66 0.98 4.83
N GLU A 18 12.67 1.73 5.27
CA GLU A 18 12.58 2.59 6.46
C GLU A 18 11.49 3.66 6.34
N SER A 19 11.07 4.00 5.12
CA SER A 19 9.98 4.95 4.84
C SER A 19 8.59 4.38 5.17
N LEU A 20 8.45 3.06 5.28
CA LEU A 20 7.21 2.42 5.72
C LEU A 20 7.13 2.47 7.26
N LYS A 21 6.01 2.95 7.78
CA LYS A 21 5.74 3.05 9.22
C LYS A 21 4.43 2.35 9.55
N GLU A 22 4.44 1.53 10.59
CA GLU A 22 3.22 1.00 11.19
C GLU A 22 2.72 1.96 12.27
N ASP A 23 1.52 2.49 12.13
CA ASP A 23 0.92 3.46 13.06
C ASP A 23 -0.63 3.46 12.96
N LEU A 24 -1.27 4.36 13.69
CA LEU A 24 -2.70 4.66 13.61
C LEU A 24 -2.93 5.84 12.66
N TYR A 25 -3.68 5.59 11.59
CA TYR A 25 -3.99 6.59 10.56
C TYR A 25 -5.48 6.93 10.57
N ASN A 26 -5.79 8.19 10.24
CA ASN A 26 -7.14 8.60 9.86
C ASN A 26 -7.19 8.63 8.33
N VAL A 27 -8.10 7.88 7.71
CA VAL A 27 -8.18 7.72 6.26
C VAL A 27 -9.62 7.90 5.82
N ALA A 28 -9.90 8.93 5.02
CA ALA A 28 -11.25 9.33 4.66
C ALA A 28 -12.16 9.44 5.90
N THR A 29 -13.18 8.58 6.00
CA THR A 29 -14.11 8.54 7.13
C THR A 29 -13.68 7.63 8.29
N THR A 30 -12.59 6.87 8.16
CA THR A 30 -12.07 6.02 9.24
C THR A 30 -11.10 6.79 10.13
N SER A 31 -11.07 6.43 11.41
CA SER A 31 -10.21 7.07 12.41
C SER A 31 -9.44 6.03 13.22
N LYS A 32 -8.18 6.33 13.55
CA LYS A 32 -7.28 5.46 14.32
C LYS A 32 -7.20 4.04 13.76
N THR A 33 -7.21 3.92 12.44
CA THR A 33 -7.05 2.64 11.75
C THR A 33 -5.59 2.22 11.81
N LYS A 34 -5.31 1.05 12.37
CA LYS A 34 -3.97 0.48 12.33
C LYS A 34 -3.60 0.16 10.87
N GLY A 35 -2.49 0.69 10.40
CA GLY A 35 -2.05 0.50 9.02
C GLY A 35 -0.55 0.67 8.86
N ILE A 36 -0.10 0.49 7.63
CA ILE A 36 1.27 0.71 7.19
C ILE A 36 1.25 1.87 6.21
N GLY A 37 1.81 3.00 6.62
CA GLY A 37 1.83 4.23 5.84
C GLY A 37 3.23 4.60 5.36
N ALA A 38 3.28 5.41 4.31
CA ALA A 38 4.50 6.05 3.84
C ALA A 38 4.25 7.49 3.46
N TYR A 39 5.09 8.40 3.98
CA TYR A 39 5.08 9.81 3.62
C TYR A 39 5.82 9.99 2.28
N LEU A 40 5.08 10.33 1.22
CA LEU A 40 5.58 10.41 -0.15
C LEU A 40 5.81 11.87 -0.55
N ARG A 41 6.94 12.40 -0.11
CA ARG A 41 7.45 13.73 -0.48
C ARG A 41 8.77 13.55 -1.23
N ASP A 42 8.99 14.31 -2.30
CA ASP A 42 10.24 14.25 -3.08
C ASP A 42 10.64 12.79 -3.39
N SER A 43 9.64 11.95 -3.75
CA SER A 43 9.74 10.49 -3.78
C SER A 43 9.13 9.91 -5.06
N ASP A 44 9.81 8.91 -5.63
CA ASP A 44 9.29 8.10 -6.76
C ASP A 44 8.32 6.99 -6.32
N GLY A 45 8.00 6.94 -5.03
CA GLY A 45 7.20 5.92 -4.36
C GLY A 45 8.01 5.09 -3.35
N VAL A 46 7.35 4.12 -2.74
CA VAL A 46 7.97 3.11 -1.87
C VAL A 46 7.44 1.73 -2.19
N GLN A 47 8.30 0.71 -2.12
CA GLN A 47 7.94 -0.68 -2.34
C GLN A 47 7.90 -1.45 -1.02
N ALA A 48 6.89 -2.30 -0.88
CA ALA A 48 6.80 -3.32 0.14
C ALA A 48 6.78 -4.71 -0.53
N GLU A 49 7.48 -5.69 0.03
CA GLU A 49 7.58 -7.04 -0.55
C GLU A 49 7.16 -8.12 0.46
N LEU A 50 6.36 -9.08 0.02
CA LEU A 50 5.96 -10.27 0.78
C LEU A 50 6.58 -11.52 0.16
N ARG A 51 7.13 -12.41 1.01
CA ARG A 51 7.61 -13.75 0.64
C ARG A 51 6.55 -14.77 0.98
N LEU A 52 5.73 -15.10 -0.01
CA LEU A 52 4.53 -15.92 0.13
C LEU A 52 4.85 -17.43 0.10
N GLU A 53 5.97 -17.81 -0.52
CA GLU A 53 6.45 -19.21 -0.60
C GLU A 53 5.41 -20.16 -1.21
N ASN A 54 4.50 -19.67 -2.07
CA ASN A 54 3.40 -20.43 -2.67
C ASN A 54 2.39 -21.03 -1.66
N ARG A 55 2.31 -20.47 -0.45
CA ARG A 55 1.47 -21.01 0.64
C ARG A 55 0.08 -20.41 0.75
N PHE A 56 -0.20 -19.37 -0.01
CA PHE A 56 -1.44 -18.60 0.09
C PHE A 56 -2.13 -18.56 -1.27
N THR A 57 -3.42 -18.28 -1.23
CA THR A 57 -4.31 -18.18 -2.38
C THR A 57 -4.83 -16.77 -2.56
N LYS A 58 -4.98 -16.00 -1.48
CA LYS A 58 -5.50 -14.63 -1.55
C LYS A 58 -4.75 -13.67 -0.65
N LEU A 59 -4.52 -12.45 -1.15
CA LEU A 59 -4.21 -11.28 -0.33
C LEU A 59 -5.33 -10.26 -0.49
N THR A 60 -5.82 -9.72 0.63
CA THR A 60 -6.74 -8.59 0.65
C THR A 60 -6.17 -7.46 1.50
N PHE A 61 -6.46 -6.22 1.13
CA PHE A 61 -6.23 -5.03 1.97
C PHE A 61 -7.08 -3.87 1.47
N LYS A 62 -7.05 -2.76 2.21
CA LYS A 62 -7.59 -1.47 1.78
C LYS A 62 -6.46 -0.47 1.63
N ALA A 63 -6.61 0.44 0.68
CA ALA A 63 -5.68 1.53 0.47
C ALA A 63 -6.41 2.87 0.49
N GLY A 64 -5.73 3.89 1.00
CA GLY A 64 -6.22 5.27 1.05
C GLY A 64 -5.09 6.26 1.33
N GLN A 65 -5.45 7.53 1.37
CA GLN A 65 -4.55 8.61 1.77
C GLN A 65 -4.88 9.06 3.20
N ALA A 66 -3.87 9.27 4.04
CA ALA A 66 -4.10 9.80 5.38
C ALA A 66 -4.66 11.23 5.31
N ASN A 67 -5.59 11.56 6.22
CA ASN A 67 -6.29 12.85 6.24
C ASN A 67 -5.36 14.05 6.53
N ASP A 68 -4.18 13.81 7.09
CA ASP A 68 -3.13 14.80 7.34
C ASP A 68 -2.13 14.96 6.16
N SER A 69 -2.42 14.31 5.03
CA SER A 69 -1.69 14.53 3.77
C SER A 69 -1.69 16.02 3.40
N LYS A 70 -0.52 16.54 3.01
CA LYS A 70 -0.37 17.97 2.68
C LYS A 70 -1.07 18.39 1.39
N SER A 71 -1.31 17.43 0.49
CA SER A 71 -2.02 17.68 -0.76
C SER A 71 -3.22 16.75 -0.89
N SER A 72 -4.38 17.34 -1.18
CA SER A 72 -5.59 16.62 -1.57
C SER A 72 -5.70 16.40 -3.08
N ASP A 73 -4.82 17.03 -3.86
CA ASP A 73 -4.86 17.02 -5.33
C ASP A 73 -4.02 15.88 -5.93
N LEU A 74 -3.11 15.31 -5.14
CA LEU A 74 -2.31 14.17 -5.56
C LEU A 74 -3.12 12.87 -5.49
N ILE A 75 -2.75 11.95 -6.37
CA ILE A 75 -3.36 10.63 -6.48
C ILE A 75 -2.35 9.61 -5.91
N LEU A 76 -2.82 8.72 -5.05
CA LEU A 76 -2.03 7.56 -4.65
C LEU A 76 -2.28 6.43 -5.64
N ARG A 77 -1.23 5.96 -6.33
CA ARG A 77 -1.30 4.70 -7.09
C ARG A 77 -0.74 3.56 -6.26
N VAL A 78 -1.54 2.50 -6.13
CA VAL A 78 -1.13 1.21 -5.62
C VAL A 78 -0.86 0.30 -6.81
N ALA A 79 0.38 -0.13 -6.99
CA ALA A 79 0.78 -1.04 -8.05
C ALA A 79 1.24 -2.37 -7.47
N THR A 80 0.80 -3.49 -8.04
CA THR A 80 1.15 -4.83 -7.55
C THR A 80 1.87 -5.66 -8.59
N TYR A 81 2.81 -6.50 -8.13
CA TYR A 81 3.64 -7.33 -9.00
C TYR A 81 3.77 -8.74 -8.43
N LYS A 82 3.38 -9.75 -9.19
CA LYS A 82 3.46 -11.17 -8.83
C LYS A 82 4.68 -11.78 -9.52
N ASP A 83 5.65 -12.26 -8.75
CA ASP A 83 6.91 -12.82 -9.23
C ASP A 83 7.60 -11.92 -10.28
N GLY A 84 7.56 -10.60 -10.04
CA GLY A 84 8.17 -9.58 -10.89
C GLY A 84 7.33 -9.15 -12.10
N LYS A 85 6.13 -9.72 -12.31
CA LYS A 85 5.21 -9.35 -13.40
C LYS A 85 4.12 -8.42 -12.89
N ASN A 86 3.80 -7.39 -13.67
CA ASN A 86 2.69 -6.47 -13.36
C ASN A 86 1.38 -7.24 -13.17
N ASP A 87 0.62 -6.89 -12.14
CA ASP A 87 -0.70 -7.47 -11.84
C ASP A 87 -1.79 -6.40 -11.90
N GLN A 88 -1.79 -5.44 -10.97
CA GLN A 88 -2.83 -4.40 -10.87
C GLN A 88 -2.24 -3.01 -10.69
N LEU A 89 -2.99 -2.01 -11.15
CA LEU A 89 -2.77 -0.58 -10.89
C LEU A 89 -4.09 0.02 -10.41
N ILE A 90 -4.11 0.52 -9.17
CA ILE A 90 -5.30 1.10 -8.55
C ILE A 90 -4.98 2.52 -8.11
N ASP A 91 -5.73 3.48 -8.65
CA ASP A 91 -5.61 4.88 -8.28
C ASP A 91 -6.62 5.21 -7.16
N VAL A 92 -6.13 5.89 -6.13
CA VAL A 92 -6.89 6.26 -4.93
C VAL A 92 -6.79 7.77 -4.74
N LEU A 93 -7.92 8.45 -4.93
CA LEU A 93 -8.03 9.89 -4.72
C LEU A 93 -8.03 10.23 -3.22
N PHE A 94 -7.82 11.50 -2.90
CA PHE A 94 -7.99 11.99 -1.54
C PHE A 94 -9.43 11.77 -1.06
N ASN A 95 -9.61 11.46 0.23
CA ASN A 95 -10.90 11.13 0.84
C ASN A 95 -11.61 9.88 0.25
N GLU A 96 -10.85 8.98 -0.40
CA GLU A 96 -11.34 7.68 -0.83
C GLU A 96 -10.61 6.52 -0.13
N ILE A 97 -11.31 5.39 -0.04
CA ILE A 97 -10.75 4.09 0.33
C ILE A 97 -11.07 3.11 -0.81
N LYS A 98 -10.06 2.41 -1.32
CA LYS A 98 -10.25 1.33 -2.30
C LYS A 98 -9.90 -0.02 -1.68
N PRO A 99 -10.77 -1.03 -1.80
CA PRO A 99 -10.37 -2.40 -1.54
C PRO A 99 -9.41 -2.89 -2.63
N VAL A 100 -8.45 -3.73 -2.24
CA VAL A 100 -7.51 -4.41 -3.12
C VAL A 100 -7.60 -5.90 -2.82
N GLU A 101 -7.86 -6.69 -3.86
CA GLU A 101 -7.91 -8.15 -3.78
C GLU A 101 -7.00 -8.75 -4.86
N ILE A 102 -6.14 -9.67 -4.45
CA ILE A 102 -5.11 -10.25 -5.31
C ILE A 102 -5.16 -11.77 -5.15
N ASP A 103 -5.34 -12.47 -6.26
CA ASP A 103 -5.07 -13.90 -6.33
C ASP A 103 -3.55 -14.12 -6.31
N VAL A 104 -3.08 -14.74 -5.23
CA VAL A 104 -1.67 -15.07 -4.99
C VAL A 104 -1.41 -16.58 -5.03
N SER A 105 -2.34 -17.34 -5.61
CA SER A 105 -2.17 -18.78 -5.84
C SER A 105 -0.90 -19.04 -6.67
N ASN A 106 -0.02 -19.90 -6.16
CA ASN A 106 1.28 -20.23 -6.76
C ASN A 106 2.21 -19.02 -6.96
N VAL A 107 2.07 -17.98 -6.13
CA VAL A 107 2.99 -16.83 -6.12
C VAL A 107 4.04 -17.04 -5.04
N ASN A 108 5.31 -16.84 -5.40
CA ASN A 108 6.41 -16.93 -4.45
C ASN A 108 6.70 -15.57 -3.79
N ALA A 109 6.70 -14.49 -4.58
CA ALA A 109 6.93 -13.13 -4.10
C ALA A 109 5.91 -12.14 -4.68
N LEU A 110 5.36 -11.30 -3.80
CA LEU A 110 4.46 -10.22 -4.18
C LEU A 110 5.08 -8.87 -3.78
N LYS A 111 5.09 -7.91 -4.70
CA LYS A 111 5.49 -6.53 -4.43
C LYS A 111 4.28 -5.61 -4.52
N ILE A 112 4.24 -4.61 -3.66
CA ILE A 112 3.23 -3.55 -3.63
C ILE A 112 3.97 -2.21 -3.59
N ASP A 113 3.77 -1.39 -4.61
CA ASP A 113 4.30 -0.03 -4.66
C ASP A 113 3.21 0.98 -4.30
N LEU A 114 3.57 1.96 -3.48
CA LEU A 114 2.80 3.17 -3.22
C LEU A 114 3.47 4.34 -3.94
N ILE A 115 2.80 4.93 -4.92
CA ILE A 115 3.39 5.92 -5.83
C ILE A 115 2.54 7.20 -5.81
N PRO A 116 3.13 8.38 -5.53
CA PRO A 116 2.40 9.64 -5.66
C PRO A 116 2.32 10.06 -7.13
N LEU A 117 1.14 10.43 -7.60
CA LEU A 117 0.92 10.95 -8.95
C LEU A 117 0.28 12.35 -8.92
N ASP A 118 0.54 13.12 -9.97
CA ASP A 118 -0.20 14.35 -10.27
C ASP A 118 -1.58 14.06 -10.87
N GLN A 119 -2.38 15.10 -11.08
CA GLN A 119 -3.71 15.00 -11.68
C GLN A 119 -3.72 14.49 -13.14
N ASN A 120 -2.55 14.46 -13.80
CA ASN A 120 -2.40 13.90 -15.14
C ASN A 120 -1.96 12.42 -15.10
N GLY A 121 -1.89 11.81 -13.92
CA GLY A 121 -1.46 10.43 -13.72
C GLY A 121 0.05 10.21 -13.90
N LYS A 122 0.85 11.28 -13.87
CA LYS A 122 2.33 11.20 -13.94
C LYS A 122 2.90 11.11 -12.53
N LYS A 123 4.02 10.40 -12.38
CA LYS A 123 4.75 10.38 -11.10
C LYS A 123 5.04 11.80 -10.65
N PHE A 124 4.68 12.10 -9.41
CA PHE A 124 4.87 13.41 -8.83
C PHE A 124 6.14 13.43 -7.98
N PHE A 125 7.09 14.27 -8.36
CA PHE A 125 8.32 14.52 -7.61
C PHE A 125 8.38 15.99 -7.23
N GLY A 126 8.11 16.30 -5.96
CA GLY A 126 8.17 17.66 -5.44
C GLY A 126 7.75 17.79 -3.98
N SER A 127 7.61 19.04 -3.54
CA SER A 127 7.39 19.39 -2.14
C SER A 127 5.97 19.17 -1.63
N ASN A 128 4.97 19.08 -2.53
CA ASN A 128 3.66 18.56 -2.17
C ASN A 128 3.81 17.08 -1.80
N SER A 129 2.94 16.57 -0.94
CA SER A 129 3.09 15.21 -0.43
C SER A 129 1.77 14.64 0.01
N LEU A 130 1.64 13.34 -0.13
CA LEU A 130 0.58 12.54 0.49
C LEU A 130 1.19 11.47 1.38
N THR A 131 0.41 10.98 2.34
CA THR A 131 0.75 9.76 3.07
C THR A 131 -0.15 8.65 2.57
N GLY A 132 0.41 7.69 1.83
CA GLY A 132 -0.34 6.52 1.36
C GLY A 132 -0.38 5.46 2.46
N VAL A 133 -1.55 4.86 2.71
CA VAL A 133 -1.76 3.92 3.81
C VAL A 133 -2.40 2.63 3.29
N MET A 134 -1.80 1.50 3.65
CA MET A 134 -2.39 0.17 3.49
C MET A 134 -2.88 -0.34 4.86
N PHE A 135 -4.08 -0.90 4.94
CA PHE A 135 -4.66 -1.39 6.20
C PHE A 135 -5.62 -2.55 5.98
N ASP A 136 -6.03 -3.21 7.07
CA ASP A 136 -6.84 -4.45 7.06
C ASP A 136 -6.24 -5.55 6.16
N MET A 137 -4.91 -5.66 6.12
CA MET A 137 -4.21 -6.56 5.19
C MET A 137 -4.23 -8.01 5.70
N ARG A 138 -4.69 -8.95 4.88
CA ARG A 138 -4.84 -10.37 5.26
C ARG A 138 -4.43 -11.33 4.15
N LEU A 139 -3.78 -12.41 4.54
CA LEU A 139 -3.46 -13.55 3.68
C LEU A 139 -4.38 -14.74 4.02
N GLU A 140 -4.86 -15.43 2.99
CA GLU A 140 -5.66 -16.66 3.07
C GLU A 140 -4.99 -17.79 2.28
#